data_AF-J9FZV5-F1
#
_entry.id   AF-J9FZV5-F1
#
_cell.length_a   1.000
_cell.length_b   1.000
_cell.length_c   1.000
_cell.angle_alpha   90.00
_cell.angle_beta   90.00
_cell.angle_gamma   90.00
#
_symmetry.space_group_name_H-M   'P 1'
#
loop_
_entity.id
_entity.type
_entity.pdbx_description
1 polymer ?
#
loop_
_entity_poly.entity_id
_entity_poly.type
_entity_poly.pdbx_seq_one_letter_code
_entity_poly.pdbx_strand_id
1 'polypeptide(L)'
;MERLLAQAEEMAAQGVKELILVAQETTVYGLDLYGKKSLHLLLEALCKIKGIRWIRLLYCYPEEIYEELIQTIKREKKICHYLDLPIQHASDRILKRMGRRTSKQELVDMVHHLREEIPD
;
A
#
# COMPACT_ATOMS: atom_id res chain seq x y z
N MET A 1 9.21 -4.84 -11.66
CA MET A 1 7.82 -5.32 -11.81
C MET A 1 7.75 -6.74 -12.34
N GLU A 2 8.29 -7.03 -13.54
CA GLU A 2 8.19 -8.35 -14.22
C GLU A 2 8.54 -9.53 -13.31
N ARG A 3 9.67 -9.46 -12.59
CA ARG A 3 10.08 -10.50 -11.64
C ARG A 3 9.04 -10.79 -10.54
N LEU A 4 8.36 -9.75 -10.03
CA LEU A 4 7.33 -9.91 -8.99
C LEU A 4 6.07 -10.57 -9.55
N LEU A 5 5.71 -10.24 -10.79
CA LEU A 5 4.56 -10.86 -11.47
C LEU A 5 4.83 -12.34 -11.75
N ALA A 6 6.01 -12.67 -12.29
CA ALA A 6 6.41 -14.05 -12.53
C ALA A 6 6.39 -14.89 -11.24
N GLN A 7 6.93 -14.35 -10.15
CA GLN A 7 6.89 -15.02 -8.85
C GLN A 7 5.45 -15.21 -8.34
N ALA A 8 4.60 -14.19 -8.47
CA ALA A 8 3.21 -14.27 -8.04
C ALA A 8 2.39 -15.29 -8.87
N GLU A 9 2.64 -15.40 -10.17
CA GLU A 9 2.04 -16.41 -11.05
C GLU A 9 2.47 -17.83 -10.66
N GLU A 10 3.76 -18.03 -10.37
CA GLU A 10 4.27 -19.31 -9.89
C GLU A 10 3.61 -19.71 -8.56
N MET A 11 3.53 -18.78 -7.60
CA MET A 11 2.85 -19.01 -6.33
C MET A 11 1.36 -19.35 -6.52
N ALA A 12 0.67 -18.65 -7.44
CA ALA A 12 -0.72 -18.94 -7.76
C ALA A 12 -0.89 -20.35 -8.36
N ALA A 13 0.03 -20.79 -9.22
CA ALA A 13 0.04 -22.14 -9.79
C ALA A 13 0.26 -23.22 -8.73
N GLN A 14 1.00 -22.90 -7.66
CA GLN A 14 1.18 -23.76 -6.49
C GLN A 14 -0.03 -23.74 -5.51
N GLY A 15 -1.09 -23.00 -5.84
CA GLY A 15 -2.32 -22.96 -5.05
C GLY A 15 -2.37 -21.87 -3.99
N VAL A 16 -1.36 -21.00 -3.88
CA VAL A 16 -1.38 -19.83 -2.98
C VAL A 16 -2.58 -18.95 -3.28
N LYS A 17 -3.25 -18.46 -2.22
CA LYS A 17 -4.46 -17.63 -2.32
C LYS A 17 -4.27 -16.20 -1.87
N GLU A 18 -3.26 -15.92 -1.04
CA GLU A 18 -2.97 -14.59 -0.52
C GLU A 18 -1.53 -14.20 -0.84
N LEU A 19 -1.35 -13.01 -1.39
CA LEU A 19 -0.06 -12.37 -1.54
C LEU A 19 0.08 -11.29 -0.48
N ILE A 20 1.15 -11.34 0.30
CA ILE A 20 1.48 -10.30 1.28
C ILE A 20 2.70 -9.54 0.75
N LEU A 21 2.50 -8.27 0.42
CA LEU A 21 3.57 -7.41 -0.09
C LEU A 21 4.28 -6.78 1.11
N VAL A 22 5.60 -6.98 1.16
CA VAL A 22 6.48 -6.51 2.22
C VAL A 22 7.68 -5.78 1.63
N ALA A 23 8.11 -4.73 2.32
CA ALA A 23 9.33 -3.97 2.07
C ALA A 23 9.72 -3.23 3.35
N GLN A 24 10.84 -2.50 3.34
CA GLN A 24 11.11 -1.51 4.40
C GLN A 24 10.04 -0.41 4.39
N GLU A 25 9.64 0.01 3.18
CA GLU A 25 8.56 0.95 2.95
C GLU A 25 7.87 0.60 1.63
N THR A 26 6.65 0.08 1.71
CA THR A 26 5.98 -0.49 0.53
C THR A 26 5.41 0.59 -0.39
N THR A 27 4.97 1.71 0.18
CA THR A 27 4.31 2.85 -0.50
C THR A 27 5.19 3.53 -1.55
N VAL A 28 6.52 3.46 -1.39
CA VAL A 28 7.49 4.12 -2.28
C VAL A 28 7.99 3.24 -3.43
N TYR A 29 7.44 2.02 -3.58
CA TYR A 29 7.81 1.12 -4.68
C TYR A 29 7.78 1.85 -6.04
N GLY A 30 8.89 1.75 -6.76
CA GLY A 30 9.05 2.31 -8.09
C GLY A 30 9.78 3.66 -8.14
N LEU A 31 10.03 4.34 -7.01
CA LEU A 31 10.83 5.58 -7.02
C LEU A 31 12.24 5.33 -7.57
N ASP A 32 12.88 4.27 -7.12
CA ASP A 32 14.24 3.86 -7.51
C ASP A 32 14.31 3.27 -8.93
N LEU A 33 13.24 2.61 -9.37
CA LEU A 33 13.19 1.92 -10.68
C LEU A 33 12.64 2.79 -11.82
N TYR A 34 11.69 3.66 -11.51
CA TYR A 34 10.86 4.37 -12.49
C TYR A 34 10.83 5.89 -12.25
N GLY A 35 11.50 6.38 -11.21
CA GLY A 35 11.50 7.80 -10.83
C GLY A 35 10.18 8.29 -10.23
N LYS A 36 9.21 7.39 -9.99
CA LYS A 36 7.88 7.72 -9.46
C LYS A 36 7.24 6.55 -8.72
N LYS A 37 6.39 6.86 -7.74
CA LYS A 37 5.60 5.85 -7.03
C LYS A 37 4.73 5.09 -8.02
N SER A 38 4.87 3.77 -8.02
CA SER A 38 4.26 2.87 -9.01
C SER A 38 3.62 1.64 -8.37
N LEU A 39 3.35 1.68 -7.06
CA LEU A 39 2.72 0.59 -6.32
C LEU A 39 1.32 0.27 -6.88
N HIS A 40 0.52 1.30 -7.19
CA HIS A 40 -0.80 1.14 -7.81
C HIS A 40 -0.76 0.29 -9.10
N LEU A 41 0.23 0.52 -9.97
CA LEU A 41 0.43 -0.26 -11.20
C LEU A 41 0.80 -1.72 -10.92
N LEU A 42 1.65 -1.97 -9.93
CA LEU A 42 1.99 -3.32 -9.51
C LEU A 42 0.75 -4.05 -8.98
N LEU A 43 -0.05 -3.39 -8.16
CA LEU A 43 -1.27 -3.95 -7.57
C LEU A 43 -2.32 -4.29 -8.65
N GLU A 44 -2.54 -3.40 -9.61
CA GLU A 44 -3.42 -3.65 -10.75
C GLU A 44 -2.96 -4.86 -11.57
N ALA A 45 -1.64 -5.00 -11.78
CA ALA A 45 -1.08 -6.14 -12.50
C ALA A 45 -1.25 -7.45 -11.69
N LEU A 46 -0.98 -7.44 -10.38
CA LEU A 46 -1.16 -8.60 -9.51
C LEU A 46 -2.64 -9.02 -9.42
N CYS A 47 -3.58 -8.07 -9.44
CA CYS A 47 -5.01 -8.36 -9.42
C CYS A 47 -5.48 -9.16 -10.64
N LYS A 48 -4.76 -9.09 -11.77
CA LYS A 48 -5.08 -9.85 -12.98
C LYS A 48 -4.69 -11.33 -12.88
N ILE A 49 -3.83 -11.70 -11.94
CA ILE A 49 -3.37 -13.08 -11.77
C ILE A 49 -4.53 -13.97 -11.27
N LYS A 50 -4.85 -15.00 -12.04
CA LYS A 50 -5.87 -15.99 -11.68
C LYS A 50 -5.38 -16.85 -10.51
N GLY A 51 -6.30 -17.27 -9.64
CA GLY A 51 -5.98 -18.11 -8.47
C GLY A 51 -5.67 -17.33 -7.19
N ILE A 52 -5.14 -16.11 -7.29
CA ILE A 52 -4.99 -15.17 -6.16
C ILE A 52 -6.35 -14.58 -5.78
N ARG A 53 -6.64 -14.60 -4.48
CA ARG A 53 -7.87 -14.08 -3.87
C ARG A 53 -7.63 -12.79 -3.09
N TRP A 54 -6.53 -12.71 -2.36
CA TRP A 54 -6.21 -11.58 -1.50
C TRP A 54 -4.81 -11.03 -1.78
N ILE A 55 -4.70 -9.72 -1.71
CA ILE A 55 -3.45 -8.97 -1.77
C ILE A 55 -3.45 -8.03 -0.57
N ARG A 56 -2.49 -8.22 0.33
CA ARG A 56 -2.34 -7.45 1.56
C ARG A 56 -1.09 -6.60 1.50
N LEU A 57 -1.23 -5.34 1.90
CA LEU A 57 -0.13 -4.39 2.02
C LEU A 57 0.29 -4.29 3.49
N LEU A 58 1.59 -4.43 3.75
CA LEU A 58 2.21 -4.18 5.04
C LEU A 58 3.27 -3.07 4.94
N TYR A 59 3.61 -2.44 6.06
CA TYR A 59 4.66 -1.42 6.15
C TYR A 59 4.43 -0.23 5.20
N CYS A 60 3.19 0.29 5.18
CA CYS A 60 2.85 1.50 4.45
C CYS A 60 3.17 2.73 5.30
N TYR A 61 3.70 3.80 4.69
CA TYR A 61 3.95 5.04 5.42
C TYR A 61 2.84 6.06 5.12
N PRO A 62 2.19 6.62 6.17
CA PRO A 62 1.13 7.61 6.04
C PRO A 62 1.45 8.77 5.08
N GLU A 63 2.64 9.36 5.22
CA GLU A 63 3.13 10.49 4.43
C GLU A 63 3.35 10.14 2.95
N GLU A 64 3.44 8.86 2.61
CA GLU A 64 3.72 8.40 1.26
C GLU A 64 2.49 7.85 0.53
N ILE A 65 1.30 7.85 1.16
CA ILE A 65 0.03 7.51 0.51
C ILE A 65 -0.33 8.60 -0.52
N TYR A 66 -0.84 8.19 -1.67
CA TYR A 66 -1.17 9.05 -2.80
C TYR A 66 -2.46 8.58 -3.47
N GLU A 67 -3.10 9.48 -4.22
CA GLU A 67 -4.48 9.29 -4.68
C GLU A 67 -4.66 8.06 -5.57
N GLU A 68 -3.75 7.82 -6.52
CA GLU A 68 -3.84 6.65 -7.40
C GLU A 68 -3.75 5.33 -6.63
N LEU A 69 -2.99 5.28 -5.52
CA LEU A 69 -2.96 4.11 -4.65
C LEU A 69 -4.31 3.89 -3.95
N ILE A 70 -4.92 4.95 -3.42
CA ILE A 70 -6.24 4.89 -2.76
C ILE A 70 -7.28 4.39 -3.75
N GLN A 71 -7.33 4.98 -4.94
CA GLN A 71 -8.30 4.61 -5.99
C GLN A 71 -8.11 3.17 -6.48
N THR A 72 -6.88 2.67 -6.56
CA THR A 72 -6.62 1.27 -6.89
C THR A 72 -7.09 0.33 -5.78
N ILE A 73 -6.80 0.64 -4.50
CA ILE A 73 -7.29 -0.17 -3.36
C ILE A 73 -8.82 -0.20 -3.34
N LYS A 74 -9.48 0.96 -3.54
CA LYS A 74 -10.94 1.10 -3.61
C LYS A 74 -11.58 0.25 -4.71
N ARG A 75 -10.97 0.21 -5.89
CA ARG A 75 -11.55 -0.40 -7.10
C ARG A 75 -11.29 -1.90 -7.20
N GLU A 76 -10.10 -2.35 -6.79
CA GLU A 76 -9.66 -3.72 -7.01
C GLU A 76 -10.09 -4.66 -5.88
N LYS A 77 -11.08 -5.51 -6.15
CA LYS A 77 -11.70 -6.41 -5.15
C LYS A 77 -10.77 -7.42 -4.49
N LYS A 78 -9.60 -7.71 -5.09
CA LYS A 78 -8.61 -8.64 -4.51
C LYS A 78 -7.73 -7.96 -3.47
N ILE A 79 -7.68 -6.64 -3.43
CA ILE A 79 -6.88 -5.91 -2.45
C ILE A 79 -7.68 -5.81 -1.16
N CYS A 80 -7.08 -6.22 -0.05
CA CYS A 80 -7.73 -6.06 1.25
C CYS A 80 -7.86 -4.56 1.56
N HIS A 81 -9.02 -4.15 2.07
CA HIS A 81 -9.22 -2.84 2.72
C HIS A 81 -8.50 -2.82 4.09
N TYR A 82 -7.20 -3.10 4.07
CA TYR A 82 -6.32 -3.19 5.22
C TYR A 82 -5.02 -2.48 4.85
N LEU A 83 -4.72 -1.41 5.58
CA LEU A 83 -3.48 -0.66 5.45
C LEU A 83 -2.77 -0.66 6.81
N ASP A 84 -1.62 -1.31 6.87
CA ASP A 84 -0.72 -1.26 8.03
C ASP A 84 0.06 0.06 7.99
N LEU A 85 -0.35 1.02 8.83
CA LEU A 85 0.12 2.41 8.85
C LEU A 85 0.68 2.78 10.23
N PRO A 86 1.96 2.50 10.51
CA PRO A 86 2.55 2.82 11.80
C PRO A 86 2.84 4.32 11.92
N ILE A 87 1.89 5.09 12.48
CA ILE A 87 1.97 6.55 12.68
C ILE A 87 3.02 6.99 13.71
N GLN A 88 3.51 6.05 14.52
CA GLN A 88 4.47 6.22 15.62
C GLN A 88 3.97 7.04 16.83
N HIS A 89 3.45 8.25 16.62
CA HIS A 89 2.97 9.13 17.68
C HIS A 89 1.92 10.13 17.16
N ALA A 90 1.17 10.79 18.04
CA ALA A 90 0.18 11.82 17.67
C ALA A 90 0.48 13.21 18.28
N SER A 91 1.77 13.50 18.55
CA SER A 91 2.20 14.80 19.09
C SER A 91 3.16 15.42 18.09
N ASP A 92 2.82 16.59 17.55
CA ASP A 92 3.62 17.26 16.52
C ASP A 92 5.07 17.47 16.95
N ARG A 93 5.27 17.82 18.23
CA ARG A 93 6.60 17.96 18.82
C ARG A 93 7.39 16.65 18.79
N ILE A 94 6.75 15.52 19.08
CA ILE A 94 7.40 14.20 19.08
C ILE A 94 7.61 13.71 17.65
N LEU A 95 6.61 13.84 16.78
CA LEU A 95 6.69 13.52 15.36
C LEU A 95 7.88 14.22 14.69
N LYS A 96 8.03 15.52 14.89
CA LYS A 96 9.18 16.29 14.40
C LYS A 96 10.52 15.76 14.94
N ARG A 97 10.59 15.38 16.21
CA ARG A 97 11.81 14.78 16.81
C ARG A 97 12.13 13.39 16.26
N MET A 98 11.11 12.64 15.81
CA MET A 98 11.27 11.36 15.14
C MET A 98 11.62 11.49 13.65
N GLY A 99 11.71 12.72 13.12
CA GLY A 99 11.95 12.97 11.70
C GLY A 99 10.72 12.75 10.82
N ARG A 100 9.53 12.62 11.39
CA ARG A 100 8.27 12.53 10.63
C ARG A 100 7.96 13.87 9.97
N ARG A 101 7.45 13.79 8.74
CA ARG A 101 7.10 14.96 7.91
C ARG A 101 5.63 15.34 8.02
N THR A 102 4.89 14.65 8.88
CA THR A 102 3.45 14.83 9.14
C THR A 102 3.19 15.36 10.54
N SER A 103 2.08 16.07 10.67
CA SER A 103 1.45 16.51 11.90
C SER A 103 0.31 15.57 12.31
N LYS A 104 -0.17 15.70 13.55
CA LYS A 104 -1.36 15.01 14.04
C LYS A 104 -2.56 15.29 13.14
N GLN A 105 -2.76 16.53 12.70
CA GLN A 105 -3.90 16.90 11.89
C GLN A 105 -3.84 16.22 10.51
N GLU A 106 -2.70 16.25 9.84
CA GLU A 106 -2.52 15.57 8.54
C GLU A 106 -2.73 14.05 8.65
N LEU A 107 -2.30 13.42 9.75
CA LEU A 107 -2.58 12.00 9.99
C LEU A 107 -4.07 11.73 10.17
N VAL A 108 -4.78 12.58 10.93
CA VAL A 108 -6.23 12.46 11.13
C VAL A 108 -6.96 12.63 9.81
N ASP A 109 -6.61 13.67 9.03
CA ASP A 109 -7.22 13.97 7.74
C ASP A 109 -7.00 12.82 6.74
N MET A 110 -5.78 12.25 6.68
CA MET A 110 -5.47 11.11 5.83
C MET A 110 -6.25 9.86 6.21
N VAL A 111 -6.42 9.56 7.51
CA VAL A 111 -7.25 8.44 7.96
C VAL A 111 -8.73 8.67 7.61
N HIS A 112 -9.24 9.90 7.78
CA HIS A 112 -10.60 10.24 7.37
C HIS A 112 -10.80 10.06 5.87
N HIS A 113 -9.89 10.61 5.05
CA HIS A 113 -9.92 10.46 3.59
C HIS A 113 -9.94 8.99 3.17
N LEU A 114 -9.08 8.14 3.76
CA LEU A 114 -9.08 6.70 3.49
C LEU A 114 -10.41 6.03 3.85
N ARG A 115 -11.02 6.40 4.97
CA ARG A 115 -12.32 5.85 5.43
C ARG A 115 -13.49 6.30 4.56
N GLU A 116 -13.42 7.53 4.03
CA GLU A 116 -14.43 8.08 3.12
C GLU A 116 -14.31 7.44 1.73
N GLU A 117 -13.10 7.31 1.21
CA GLU A 117 -12.87 6.75 -0.12
C GLU A 117 -13.07 5.24 -0.18
N ILE A 118 -12.71 4.52 0.89
CA ILE A 118 -12.76 3.06 1.00
C ILE A 118 -13.70 2.67 2.15
N PRO A 119 -15.03 2.80 1.97
CA PRO A 119 -15.99 2.34 2.96
C PRO A 119 -16.05 0.81 2.96
N ASP A 120 -16.06 0.21 4.16
CA ASP A 120 -16.32 -1.22 4.37
C ASP A 120 -17.81 -1.56 4.21
#